data_AF-A0A0F0GXM1-F1
#
_entry.id   AF-A0A0F0GXM1-F1
#
_cell.length_a   1.000
_cell.length_b   1.000
_cell.length_c   1.000
_cell.angle_alpha   90.00
_cell.angle_beta   90.00
_cell.angle_gamma   90.00
#
_symmetry.space_group_name_H-M   'P 1'
#
loop_
_entity.id
_entity.type
_entity.pdbx_description
1 polymer ?
#
loop_
_entity_poly.entity_id
_entity_poly.type
_entity_poly.pdbx_seq_one_letter_code
_entity_poly.pdbx_strand_id
1 'polypeptide(L)'
;MPDACPHAVSAGSYLLEMLSPDETAEFRRHSSHCVACQREIVALMPGVLFLQELRADVLAANRRRCVDRPVLSTVAAREPWWIAGCGTSW
;
A
#
# COMPACT_ATOMS: atom_id res chain seq x y z
N MET A 1 -18.28 -28.81 -12.57
CA MET A 1 -17.79 -27.57 -11.93
C MET A 1 -17.31 -27.89 -10.51
N PRO A 2 -16.04 -28.25 -10.31
CA PRO A 2 -15.46 -28.28 -8.97
C PRO A 2 -14.37 -27.21 -8.74
N ASP A 3 -14.41 -26.06 -9.44
CA ASP A 3 -13.17 -25.32 -9.75
C ASP A 3 -12.94 -23.99 -9.01
N ALA A 4 -13.83 -23.55 -8.12
CA ALA A 4 -13.63 -22.31 -7.37
C ALA A 4 -13.04 -22.60 -5.98
N CYS A 5 -11.75 -22.32 -5.80
CA CYS A 5 -11.16 -22.33 -4.47
C CYS A 5 -11.67 -21.13 -3.66
N PRO A 6 -12.24 -21.33 -2.44
CA PRO A 6 -12.74 -20.22 -1.63
C PRO A 6 -11.63 -19.25 -1.21
N HIS A 7 -10.38 -19.72 -1.10
CA HIS A 7 -9.24 -18.86 -0.77
C HIS A 7 -8.84 -17.93 -1.92
N ALA A 8 -9.30 -18.15 -3.16
CA ALA A 8 -8.93 -17.29 -4.30
C ALA A 8 -9.29 -15.81 -4.06
N VAL A 9 -10.36 -15.54 -3.30
CA VAL A 9 -10.75 -14.17 -2.90
C VAL A 9 -9.65 -13.43 -2.12
N SER A 10 -8.80 -14.18 -1.40
CA SER A 10 -7.71 -13.62 -0.60
C SER A 10 -6.46 -13.30 -1.43
N ALA A 11 -6.40 -13.69 -2.71
CA ALA A 11 -5.21 -13.51 -3.54
C ALA A 11 -4.83 -12.03 -3.72
N GLY A 12 -5.82 -11.14 -3.91
CA GLY A 12 -5.59 -9.71 -4.02
C GLY A 12 -5.01 -9.11 -2.74
N SER A 13 -5.63 -9.40 -1.59
CA SER A 13 -5.16 -8.94 -0.28
C SER A 13 -3.77 -9.50 0.06
N TYR A 14 -3.49 -10.74 -0.33
CA TYR A 14 -2.17 -11.35 -0.20
C TYR A 14 -1.11 -10.59 -1.00
N LEU A 15 -1.38 -10.31 -2.28
CA LEU A 15 -0.43 -9.61 -3.16
C LEU A 15 -0.22 -8.13 -2.80
N LEU A 16 -1.23 -7.51 -2.19
CA LEU A 16 -1.14 -6.13 -1.69
C LEU A 16 -0.60 -6.03 -0.27
N GLU A 17 -0.16 -7.14 0.32
CA GLU A 17 0.39 -7.22 1.69
C GLU A 17 -0.59 -6.68 2.76
N MET A 18 -1.89 -6.91 2.55
CA MET A 18 -2.96 -6.46 3.45
C MET A 18 -3.41 -7.53 4.46
N LEU A 19 -2.98 -8.77 4.27
CA LEU A 19 -3.24 -9.85 5.21
C LEU A 19 -2.34 -9.73 6.44
N SER A 20 -2.83 -10.20 7.59
CA SER A 20 -1.98 -10.39 8.77
C SER A 20 -0.86 -11.40 8.50
N PRO A 21 0.20 -11.45 9.33
CA PRO A 21 1.27 -12.42 9.17
C PRO A 21 0.80 -13.88 9.17
N ASP A 22 -0.18 -14.21 10.01
CA ASP A 22 -0.73 -15.57 10.12
C ASP A 22 -1.54 -15.94 8.87
N GLU A 23 -2.43 -15.05 8.42
CA GLU A 23 -3.20 -15.23 7.19
C GLU A 23 -2.30 -15.34 5.94
N THR A 24 -1.21 -14.55 5.92
CA THR A 24 -0.20 -14.62 4.86
C THR A 24 0.49 -15.98 4.84
N ALA A 25 0.86 -16.52 6.00
CA ALA A 25 1.50 -17.83 6.10
C ALA A 25 0.54 -18.96 5.70
N GLU A 26 -0.73 -18.87 6.10
CA GLU A 26 -1.79 -19.80 5.72
C GLU A 26 -2.01 -19.80 4.20
N PHE A 27 -2.25 -18.62 3.63
CA PHE A 27 -2.50 -18.49 2.19
C PHE A 27 -1.30 -18.93 1.35
N ARG A 28 -0.07 -18.62 1.79
CA ARG A 28 1.15 -19.10 1.12
C ARG A 28 1.24 -20.62 1.11
N ARG A 29 0.93 -21.28 2.22
CA ARG A 29 0.93 -22.74 2.32
C ARG A 29 -0.14 -23.39 1.44
N HIS A 30 -1.30 -22.76 1.34
CA HIS A 30 -2.40 -23.21 0.49
C HIS A 30 -2.05 -23.07 -1.00
N SER A 31 -1.66 -21.86 -1.42
CA SER A 31 -1.42 -21.51 -2.81
C SER A 31 -0.26 -22.28 -3.45
N SER A 32 0.72 -22.77 -2.68
CA SER A 32 1.79 -23.61 -3.22
C SER A 32 1.31 -24.93 -3.82
N HIS A 33 0.11 -25.39 -3.48
CA HIS A 33 -0.47 -26.64 -3.98
C HIS A 33 -1.83 -26.45 -4.68
N CYS A 34 -2.34 -25.22 -4.77
CA CYS A 34 -3.66 -24.93 -5.33
C CYS A 34 -3.55 -24.20 -6.68
N VAL A 35 -3.82 -24.93 -7.77
CA VAL A 35 -3.75 -24.39 -9.15
C VAL A 35 -4.70 -23.21 -9.36
N ALA A 36 -5.89 -23.21 -8.74
CA ALA A 36 -6.83 -22.10 -8.86
C ALA A 36 -6.24 -20.80 -8.26
N CYS A 37 -5.66 -20.86 -7.06
CA CYS A 37 -5.01 -19.71 -6.44
C CYS A 37 -3.75 -19.28 -7.21
N GLN A 38 -2.97 -20.21 -7.76
CA GLN A 38 -1.81 -19.87 -8.59
C GLN A 38 -2.22 -19.09 -9.84
N ARG A 39 -3.29 -19.52 -10.51
CA ARG A 39 -3.86 -18.80 -11.66
C ARG A 39 -4.35 -17.42 -11.28
N GLU A 40 -5.06 -17.31 -10.16
CA GLU A 40 -5.56 -16.02 -9.67
C GLU A 40 -4.41 -15.05 -9.37
N ILE A 41 -3.35 -15.53 -8.70
CA ILE A 41 -2.14 -14.74 -8.45
C ILE A 41 -1.58 -14.20 -9.77
N VAL A 42 -1.35 -15.06 -10.76
CA VAL A 42 -0.81 -14.66 -12.07
C VAL A 42 -1.73 -13.66 -12.78
N ALA A 43 -3.05 -13.86 -12.72
CA ALA A 43 -4.03 -12.97 -13.33
C ALA A 43 -4.02 -11.58 -12.70
N LEU A 44 -3.81 -11.48 -11.38
CA LEU A 44 -3.80 -10.22 -10.64
C LEU A 44 -2.45 -9.49 -10.67
N MET A 45 -1.34 -10.19 -10.94
CA MET A 45 0.03 -9.62 -10.91
C MET A 45 0.17 -8.28 -11.67
N PRO A 46 -0.33 -8.11 -12.91
CA PRO A 46 -0.16 -6.84 -13.63
C PRO A 46 -0.80 -5.65 -12.91
N GLY A 47 -2.01 -5.84 -12.35
CA GLY A 47 -2.71 -4.79 -11.61
C GLY A 47 -2.01 -4.45 -10.30
N VAL A 48 -1.47 -5.45 -9.61
CA VAL A 48 -0.70 -5.24 -8.37
C VAL A 48 0.57 -4.43 -8.63
N LEU A 49 1.33 -4.76 -9.67
CA LEU A 49 2.54 -4.01 -10.03
C LEU A 49 2.22 -2.54 -10.35
N PHE A 50 1.14 -2.31 -11.12
CA PHE A 50 0.67 -0.95 -11.39
C PHE A 50 0.31 -0.18 -10.11
N LEU A 51 -0.42 -0.82 -9.18
CA LEU A 51 -0.80 -0.19 -7.92
C LEU A 51 0.41 0.11 -7.02
N GLN A 52 1.43 -0.75 -7.03
CA GLN A 52 2.68 -0.51 -6.30
C GLN A 52 3.43 0.71 -6.85
N GLU A 53 3.52 0.84 -8.18
CA GLU A 53 4.14 2.00 -8.83
C GLU A 53 3.35 3.28 -8.55
N LEU A 54 2.03 3.27 -8.72
CA LEU A 54 1.16 4.40 -8.40
C LEU A 54 1.29 4.83 -6.93
N ARG A 55 1.37 3.86 -6.00
CA ARG A 55 1.59 4.14 -4.58
C ARG A 55 2.93 4.84 -4.35
N ALA A 56 3.99 4.38 -5.01
CA ALA A 56 5.31 5.01 -4.91
C ALA A 56 5.28 6.46 -5.40
N ASP A 57 4.61 6.72 -6.53
CA ASP A 57 4.44 8.05 -7.09
C ASP A 57 3.65 8.99 -6.17
N VAL A 58 2.55 8.51 -5.60
CA VAL A 58 1.75 9.28 -4.63
C VAL A 58 2.59 9.63 -3.39
N LEU A 59 3.36 8.67 -2.86
CA LEU A 59 4.24 8.91 -1.72
C LEU A 59 5.37 9.88 -2.05
N ALA A 60 5.92 9.82 -3.25
CA ALA A 60 6.95 10.76 -3.72
C ALA A 60 6.37 12.18 -3.89
N ALA A 61 5.18 12.30 -4.47
CA ALA A 61 4.48 13.58 -4.63
C ALA A 61 4.13 14.22 -3.28
N ASN A 62 3.66 13.42 -2.32
CA ASN A 62 3.38 13.89 -0.96
C ASN A 62 4.66 14.36 -0.26
N ARG A 63 5.78 13.64 -0.41
CA ARG A 63 7.08 14.08 0.13
C ARG A 63 7.53 15.41 -0.48
N ARG A 64 7.43 15.60 -1.80
CA ARG A 64 7.76 16.88 -2.44
C ARG A 64 6.92 18.03 -1.89
N ARG A 65 5.60 17.83 -1.74
CA ARG A 65 4.71 18.83 -1.13
C ARG A 65 5.10 19.21 0.32
N CYS A 66 5.64 18.26 1.09
CA CYS A 66 6.13 18.54 2.44
C CYS A 66 7.49 19.27 2.45
N VAL A 67 8.39 18.96 1.51
CA VAL A 67 9.73 19.55 1.42
C VAL A 67 9.72 20.94 0.78
N ASP A 68 8.89 21.15 -0.24
CA ASP A 68 8.76 22.43 -0.95
C ASP A 68 7.91 23.44 -0.19
N ARG A 69 7.36 23.10 0.98
CA ARG A 69 6.78 24.08 1.90
C ARG A 69 7.94 24.89 2.48
N PRO A 70 8.09 26.19 2.15
CA PRO A 70 9.14 27.00 2.74
C PRO A 70 8.92 26.98 4.26
N VAL A 71 9.86 26.40 4.99
CA VAL A 71 9.98 26.68 6.42
C VAL A 71 10.32 28.16 6.48
N LEU A 72 9.35 28.99 6.84
CA LEU A 72 9.59 30.37 7.26
C LEU A 72 10.41 30.31 8.55
N SER A 73 11.71 30.05 8.39
CA SER A 73 12.70 30.16 9.44
C SER A 73 12.96 31.64 9.65
N THR A 74 12.47 32.13 10.78
CA THR A 74 12.97 33.31 11.52
C THR A 74 13.10 34.60 10.70
N VAL A 75 11.98 35.29 10.50
CA VAL A 75 11.99 36.75 10.55
C VAL A 75 11.00 37.17 11.62
N ALA A 76 11.51 37.82 12.66
CA ALA A 76 10.75 38.43 13.73
C ALA A 76 9.74 39.43 13.14
N ALA A 77 8.47 39.05 13.02
CA ALA A 77 7.38 39.97 12.79
C ALA A 77 6.09 39.37 13.35
N ARG A 78 5.39 40.18 14.16
CA ARG A 78 4.16 39.87 14.90
C ARG A 78 3.11 39.14 14.03
N GLU A 79 3.01 37.85 14.34
CA GLU A 79 1.94 36.85 14.18
C GLU A 79 1.14 36.80 12.87
N PRO A 80 1.57 35.91 11.96
CA PRO A 80 0.70 35.11 11.11
C PRO A 80 0.72 33.65 11.59
N TRP A 81 -0.25 33.29 12.44
CA TRP A 81 -0.66 31.93 12.73
C TRP A 81 -1.08 31.14 11.48
N TRP A 82 -0.31 30.09 11.15
CA TRP A 82 -0.73 29.00 10.27
C TRP A 82 -0.62 27.68 11.03
N ILE A 83 -1.78 27.12 11.41
CA ILE A 83 -1.87 25.80 12.05
C ILE A 83 -2.27 24.77 11.00
N ALA A 84 -1.35 23.87 10.71
CA ALA A 84 -1.49 22.42 10.75
C ALA A 84 -0.16 21.83 10.23
N GLY A 85 0.67 21.44 11.20
CA GLY A 85 1.95 20.78 10.96
C GLY A 85 1.73 19.38 10.38
N CYS A 86 2.72 18.92 9.61
CA CYS A 86 2.84 17.52 9.27
C CYS A 86 2.82 16.71 10.58
N GLY A 87 1.91 15.74 10.69
CA GLY A 87 1.69 14.99 11.92
C GLY A 87 2.99 14.44 12.48
N THR A 88 3.27 14.76 13.74
CA THR A 88 4.21 14.02 14.57
C THR A 88 3.62 12.63 14.79
N SER A 89 4.17 11.63 14.11
CA SER A 89 3.95 10.23 14.48
C SER A 89 4.62 9.97 15.82
N TRP A 90 3.82 9.58 16.82
CA TRP A 90 4.28 8.87 18.02
C TRP A 90 4.61 7.42 17.67
#